data_AF-A0A183PR22-F1
#
_entry.id   AF-A0A183PR22-F1
#
_cell.length_a   1.000
_cell.length_b   1.000
_cell.length_c   1.000
_cell.angle_alpha   90.00
_cell.angle_beta   90.00
_cell.angle_gamma   90.00
#
_symmetry.space_group_name_H-M   'P 1'
#
loop_
_entity.id
_entity.type
_entity.pdbx_description
1 polymer ?
#
loop_
_entity_poly.entity_id
_entity_poly.type
_entity_poly.pdbx_seq_one_letter_code
_entity_poly.pdbx_strand_id
1 'polypeptide(L)' 'MKQIYDTTKKLAGKYSKPEGPVKDKEGKTTTEIQEQRNRWVEYFEELLNRPAPFNPLDIEAAYTDLSIAVTPP' A
#
# COMPACT_ATOMS: atom_id res chain seq x y z
N MET A 1 -16.86 -13.49 -20.63
CA MET A 1 -15.55 -13.55 -19.91
C MET A 1 -14.39 -12.94 -20.68
N LYS A 2 -14.15 -13.30 -21.94
CA LYS A 2 -13.00 -12.81 -22.74
C LYS A 2 -12.93 -11.28 -22.88
N GLN A 3 -14.07 -10.62 -23.10
CA GLN A 3 -14.14 -9.16 -23.25
C GLN A 3 -13.70 -8.39 -22.00
N ILE A 4 -14.03 -8.90 -20.80
CA ILE A 4 -13.64 -8.26 -19.53
C ILE A 4 -12.12 -8.36 -19.36
N TYR A 5 -11.55 -9.54 -19.59
CA TYR A 5 -10.10 -9.75 -19.56
C TYR A 5 -9.35 -8.85 -20.55
N ASP A 6 -9.84 -8.75 -21.79
CA ASP A 6 -9.23 -7.92 -22.83
C ASP A 6 -9.30 -6.41 -22.49
N THR A 7 -10.41 -5.97 -21.87
CA THR A 7 -10.61 -4.58 -21.45
C THR A 7 -9.71 -4.21 -20.28
N THR A 8 -9.61 -5.08 -19.27
CA THR A 8 -8.73 -4.89 -18.11
C THR A 8 -7.25 -4.86 -18.52
N LYS A 9 -6.84 -5.74 -19.45
CA LYS A 9 -5.48 -5.77 -20.00
C LYS A 9 -5.14 -4.48 -20.76
N LYS A 10 -6.09 -3.93 -21.53
CA LYS A 10 -5.91 -2.67 -22.27
C LYS A 10 -5.82 -1.46 -21.35
N LEU A 11 -6.58 -1.44 -20.25
CA LEU A 11 -6.50 -0.39 -19.22
C LEU A 11 -5.19 -0.45 -18.44
N ALA A 12 -4.76 -1.65 -18.03
CA ALA A 12 -3.50 -1.85 -17.31
C ALA A 12 -2.26 -1.45 -18.15
N GLY A 13 -2.29 -1.69 -19.47
CA GLY A 13 -1.20 -1.31 -20.38
C GLY A 13 -0.99 0.21 -20.55
N LYS A 14 -2.00 1.04 -20.24
CA LYS A 14 -1.87 2.51 -20.33
C LYS A 14 -1.23 3.15 -19.10
N TYR A 15 -1.24 2.46 -17.95
CA TYR A 15 -0.73 2.97 -16.67
C TYR A 15 0.49 2.19 -16.16
N SER A 16 1.09 1.33 -16.97
CA SER A 16 2.15 0.40 -16.51
C SER A 16 3.55 1.03 -16.40
N LYS A 17 3.70 2.34 -16.66
CA LYS A 17 4.97 3.02 -16.53
C LYS A 17 4.87 4.07 -15.42
N PRO A 18 5.56 3.88 -14.27
CA PRO A 18 6.14 5.05 -13.64
C PRO A 18 7.14 5.62 -14.65
N GLU A 19 7.03 6.90 -15.01
CA GLU A 19 8.10 7.60 -15.71
C GLU A 19 9.38 7.39 -14.89
N GLY A 20 10.30 6.58 -15.44
CA GLY A 20 11.30 5.88 -14.65
C GLY A 20 12.37 6.80 -14.04
N PRO A 21 13.10 6.33 -13.02
CA PRO A 21 14.15 7.10 -12.38
C PRO A 21 15.33 7.38 -13.34
N VAL A 22 16.14 8.41 -13.04
CA VAL A 22 17.20 8.97 -13.90
C VAL A 22 18.53 8.22 -13.72
N LYS A 23 19.18 7.90 -14.84
CA LYS A 23 20.37 7.04 -14.94
C LYS A 23 21.68 7.84 -15.02
N ASP A 24 22.78 7.30 -14.48
CA ASP A 24 24.14 7.87 -14.58
C ASP A 24 24.82 7.59 -15.93
N LYS A 25 26.11 7.94 -16.07
CA LYS A 25 26.87 7.92 -17.33
C LYS A 25 27.08 6.51 -17.92
N GLU A 26 26.90 5.45 -17.12
CA GLU A 26 26.86 4.05 -17.57
C GLU A 26 25.42 3.52 -17.71
N GLY A 27 24.41 4.37 -17.50
CA GLY A 27 23.01 3.98 -17.50
C GLY A 27 22.48 3.56 -16.12
N LYS A 28 23.14 3.93 -15.01
CA LYS A 28 22.83 3.42 -13.67
C LYS A 28 21.95 4.39 -12.87
N THR A 29 20.70 4.00 -12.61
CA THR A 29 19.68 4.74 -11.84
C THR A 29 19.87 4.68 -10.31
N THR A 30 21.11 4.65 -9.84
CA THR A 30 21.41 3.74 -8.72
C THR A 30 21.54 4.34 -7.35
N THR A 31 21.96 5.59 -7.21
CA THR A 31 22.07 6.21 -5.88
C THR A 31 20.69 6.41 -5.28
N GLU A 32 19.74 6.93 -6.05
CA GLU A 32 18.35 7.07 -5.58
C GLU A 32 17.70 5.73 -5.24
N ILE A 33 17.92 4.68 -6.04
CA ILE A 33 17.37 3.34 -5.75
C ILE A 33 18.04 2.70 -4.53
N GLN A 34 19.37 2.84 -4.37
CA GLN A 34 20.05 2.34 -3.18
C GLN A 34 19.63 3.10 -1.93
N GLU A 35 19.52 4.42 -1.99
CA GLU A 35 19.06 5.24 -0.87
C GLU A 35 17.59 4.94 -0.53
N GLN A 36 16.75 4.77 -1.55
CA GLN A 36 15.36 4.40 -1.34
C GLN A 36 15.26 3.00 -0.72
N ARG A 37 16.06 2.03 -1.18
CA ARG A 37 16.16 0.71 -0.54
C ARG A 37 16.63 0.82 0.92
N ASN A 38 17.63 1.64 1.20
CA ASN A 38 18.12 1.84 2.56
C ASN A 38 17.03 2.43 3.46
N ARG A 39 16.24 3.40 2.96
CA ARG A 39 15.07 3.93 3.68
C ARG A 39 13.97 2.88 3.89
N TRP A 40 13.74 2.01 2.90
CA TRP A 40 12.79 0.90 3.05
C TRP A 40 13.28 -0.09 4.12
N VAL A 41 14.58 -0.43 4.12
CA VAL A 41 15.17 -1.32 5.14
C VAL A 41 15.00 -0.71 6.53
N GLU A 42 15.35 0.56 6.73
CA GLU A 42 15.21 1.25 8.01
C GLU A 42 13.74 1.30 8.48
N TYR A 43 12.81 1.66 7.60
CA TYR A 43 11.38 1.70 7.92
C TYR A 43 10.83 0.32 8.30
N PHE A 44 11.21 -0.74 7.57
CA PHE A 44 10.75 -2.10 7.86
C PHE A 44 11.43 -2.69 9.10
N GLU A 45 12.70 -2.37 9.36
CA GLU A 45 13.36 -2.75 10.60
C GLU A 45 12.69 -2.09 11.80
N GLU A 46 12.37 -0.80 11.72
CA GLU A 46 11.61 -0.12 12.78
C GLU A 46 10.24 -0.78 12.95
N LEU A 47 9.49 -1.00 11.86
CA LEU A 47 8.14 -1.56 11.92
C LEU A 47 8.09 -2.99 12.47
N LEU A 48 9.01 -3.86 12.02
CA LEU A 48 9.01 -5.28 12.37
C LEU A 48 9.65 -5.56 13.74
N ASN A 49 10.59 -4.72 14.18
CA ASN A 49 11.21 -4.84 15.48
C ASN A 49 10.56 -3.94 16.54
N ARG A 50 9.55 -3.14 16.17
CA ARG A 50 8.80 -2.30 17.11
C ARG A 50 8.16 -3.20 18.17
N PRO A 51 8.50 -3.03 19.46
CA PRO A 51 7.86 -3.78 20.53
C PRO A 51 6.37 -3.45 20.57
N ALA A 52 5.57 -4.45 20.98
CA ALA A 52 4.15 -4.23 21.19
C ALA A 52 3.96 -3.01 22.11
N PRO A 53 3.08 -2.05 21.75
CA PRO A 53 2.81 -0.91 22.62
C PRO A 53 2.39 -1.43 23.99
N PHE A 54 3.02 -0.94 25.05
CA PHE A 54 2.73 -1.34 26.44
C PHE A 54 1.33 -0.96 26.88
N ASN A 55 0.76 0.05 26.22
CA ASN A 55 -0.60 0.47 26.50
C ASN A 55 -1.53 -0.43 25.69
N PRO A 56 -2.60 -0.98 26.30
CA PRO A 56 -3.68 -1.55 25.52
C PRO A 56 -4.13 -0.51 24.50
N LEU A 57 -4.35 -0.96 23.26
CA LEU A 57 -4.89 -0.10 22.22
C LEU A 57 -6.25 0.37 22.72
N ASP A 58 -6.33 1.65 23.10
CA ASP A 58 -7.55 2.30 23.60
C ASP A 58 -8.49 2.51 22.41
N ILE A 59 -8.99 1.40 21.87
CA ILE A 59 -10.07 1.39 20.91
C ILE A 59 -11.32 1.62 21.75
N GLU A 60 -11.83 2.85 21.73
CA GLU A 60 -13.16 3.14 22.23
C GLU A 60 -14.12 2.15 21.57
N ALA A 61 -14.79 1.32 22.37
CA ALA A 61 -15.71 0.32 21.85
C ALA A 61 -16.73 1.04 20.97
N ALA A 62 -16.82 0.67 19.69
CA ALA A 62 -17.83 1.22 18.81
C ALA A 62 -19.20 1.03 19.47
N TYR A 63 -19.95 2.13 19.66
CA TYR A 63 -21.29 2.11 20.25
C TYR A 63 -22.15 1.11 19.46
N THR A 64 -22.29 -0.09 20.03
CA THR A 64 -23.06 -1.19 19.45
C THR A 64 -24.51 -1.00 19.84
N ASP A 65 -25.11 0.09 19.40
CA ASP A 65 -26.55 0.28 19.53
C ASP A 65 -27.13 1.13 18.39
N LEU A 66 -26.82 0.75 17.15
CA LEU A 66 -27.68 1.12 16.04
C LEU A 66 -28.83 0.11 15.99
N SER A 67 -29.89 0.42 16.73
CA SER A 67 -31.16 -0.30 16.65
C SER A 67 -31.75 -0.13 15.25
N ILE A 68 -31.46 -1.07 14.36
CA ILE A 68 -32.14 -1.16 13.08
C ILE A 68 -33.53 -1.75 13.37
N ALA A 69 -34.50 -0.88 13.65
CA ALA A 69 -35.91 -1.25 13.71
C ALA A 69 -36.34 -1.70 12.31
N VAL A 70 -36.31 -3.01 12.08
CA VAL A 70 -36.95 -3.63 10.92
C VAL A 70 -38.42 -3.81 11.27
N THR A 71 -39.27 -2.90 10.83
CA THR A 71 -40.71 -3.14 10.75
C THR A 71 -40.98 -4.10 9.60
N PRO A 72 -41.52 -5.31 9.85
CA PRO A 72 -41.94 -6.19 8.76
C PRO A 72 -43.27 -5.70 8.14
N PRO A 73 -43.50 -5.94 6.84
CA PRO A 73 -44.74 -5.60 6.14
C PRO A 73 -45.93 -6.48 6.57
#